data_AF-A0A6B3HKY7-F1
#
_entry.id   AF-A0A6B3HKY7-F1
#
_cell.length_a   1.000
_cell.length_b   1.000
_cell.length_c   1.000
_cell.angle_alpha   90.00
_cell.angle_beta   90.00
_cell.angle_gamma   90.00
#
_symmetry.space_group_name_H-M   'P 1'
#
loop_
_entity.id
_entity.type
_entity.pdbx_description
1 polymer ?
#
loop_
_entity_poly.entity_id
_entity_poly.type
_entity_poly.pdbx_seq_one_letter_code
_entity_poly.pdbx_strand_id
1 'polypeptide(L)' 'AVLLGLEGEAPQTVNVETADARVEEIRSTGRINLLGMHEIAFAFDDDLVLHRRKALPYHANGMTIFAYDTEGAPVLEKT' A
#
# COMPACT_ATOMS: atom_id res chain seq x y z
N ALA A 1 -6.99 0.77 -4.63
CA ALA A 1 -6.05 1.43 -5.56
C ALA A 1 -4.60 1.30 -5.12
N VAL A 2 -4.17 1.89 -3.99
CA VAL A 2 -2.76 1.85 -3.54
C VAL A 2 -2.25 0.42 -3.35
N LEU A 3 -2.96 -0.41 -2.55
CA LEU A 3 -2.54 -1.78 -2.28
C LEU A 3 -2.42 -2.63 -3.55
N LEU A 4 -3.43 -2.59 -4.42
CA LEU A 4 -3.40 -3.28 -5.71
C LEU A 4 -2.25 -2.80 -6.59
N GLY A 5 -1.97 -1.49 -6.61
CA GLY A 5 -0.82 -0.94 -7.32
C GLY A 5 0.53 -1.42 -6.77
N LEU A 6 0.64 -1.60 -5.45
CA LEU A 6 1.82 -2.22 -4.83
C LEU A 6 1.97 -3.70 -5.21
N GLU A 7 0.86 -4.41 -5.42
CA GLU A 7 0.88 -5.77 -5.97
C GLU A 7 1.12 -5.83 -7.48
N GLY A 8 1.25 -4.68 -8.16
CA GLY A 8 1.59 -4.58 -9.58
C GLY A 8 0.40 -4.37 -10.52
N GLU A 9 -0.81 -4.20 -10.01
CA GLU A 9 -1.99 -3.90 -10.83
C GLU A 9 -1.91 -2.51 -11.47
N ALA A 10 -2.27 -2.42 -12.75
CA ALA A 10 -2.33 -1.16 -13.46
C ALA A 10 -3.76 -0.61 -13.48
N PRO A 11 -3.97 0.72 -13.33
CA PRO A 11 -5.32 1.31 -13.32
C PRO A 11 -6.17 0.99 -14.55
N GLN A 12 -5.53 0.79 -15.71
CA GLN A 12 -6.23 0.49 -16.97
C GLN A 12 -6.69 -0.96 -17.08
N THR A 13 -6.10 -1.87 -16.31
CA THR A 13 -6.30 -3.33 -16.46
C THR A 13 -6.81 -4.01 -15.20
N VAL A 14 -6.78 -3.32 -14.06
CA VAL A 14 -7.21 -3.87 -12.78
C VAL A 14 -8.67 -4.34 -12.84
N ASN A 15 -8.93 -5.54 -12.33
CA ASN A 15 -10.29 -6.03 -12.20
C ASN A 15 -10.96 -5.38 -10.98
N VAL A 16 -11.86 -4.43 -11.24
CA VAL A 16 -12.60 -3.69 -10.19
C VAL A 16 -13.58 -4.57 -9.42
N GLU A 17 -14.05 -5.68 -9.99
CA GLU A 17 -15.00 -6.58 -9.33
C GLU A 17 -14.34 -7.37 -8.20
N THR A 18 -13.04 -7.67 -8.33
CA THR A 18 -12.27 -8.44 -7.34
C THR A 18 -11.43 -7.57 -6.41
N ALA A 19 -11.38 -6.26 -6.66
CA ALA A 19 -10.55 -5.31 -5.92
C ALA A 19 -10.82 -5.35 -4.41
N ASP A 20 -12.09 -5.29 -4.01
CA ASP A 20 -12.47 -5.26 -2.59
C ASP A 20 -12.14 -6.57 -1.89
N ALA A 21 -12.38 -7.71 -2.55
CA ALA A 21 -12.04 -9.02 -2.02
C ALA A 21 -10.53 -9.17 -1.77
N ARG A 22 -9.71 -8.66 -2.69
CA ARG A 22 -8.25 -8.70 -2.53
C ARG A 22 -7.77 -7.81 -1.39
N VAL A 23 -8.38 -6.63 -1.20
CA VAL A 23 -8.07 -5.75 -0.07
C VAL A 23 -8.40 -6.43 1.27
N GLU A 24 -9.55 -7.11 1.36
CA GLU A 24 -9.91 -7.88 2.56
C GLU A 24 -8.99 -9.08 2.81
N GLU A 25 -8.48 -9.71 1.75
CA GLU A 25 -7.48 -10.78 1.87
C GLU A 25 -6.17 -10.25 2.45
N ILE A 26 -5.64 -9.13 1.95
CA ILE A 26 -4.45 -8.46 2.51
C ILE A 26 -4.67 -8.13 3.98
N ARG A 27 -5.86 -7.60 4.31
CA ARG A 27 -6.22 -7.21 5.68
C ARG A 27 -6.28 -8.40 6.63
N SER A 28 -6.90 -9.50 6.19
CA SER A 28 -7.08 -10.70 7.02
C SER A 28 -5.81 -11.52 7.17
N THR A 29 -4.97 -11.57 6.14
CA THR A 29 -3.70 -12.31 6.17
C THR A 29 -2.55 -11.52 6.78
N GLY A 30 -2.63 -10.18 6.75
CA GLY A 30 -1.52 -9.31 7.14
C GLY A 30 -0.32 -9.44 6.21
N ARG A 31 -0.59 -9.73 4.92
CA ARG A 31 0.41 -9.99 3.89
C ARG A 31 0.07 -9.23 2.61
N ILE A 32 1.09 -8.75 1.91
CA ILE A 32 0.96 -8.15 0.58
C ILE A 32 2.01 -8.75 -0.36
N ASN A 33 1.63 -9.05 -1.60
CA ASN A 33 2.53 -9.65 -2.58
C ASN A 33 3.06 -8.59 -3.55
N LEU A 34 4.17 -7.94 -3.18
CA LEU A 34 4.74 -6.83 -3.95
C LEU A 34 5.06 -7.24 -5.39
N LEU A 35 4.50 -6.48 -6.34
CA LEU A 35 4.59 -6.73 -7.78
C LEU A 35 4.22 -8.17 -8.19
N GLY A 36 3.47 -8.89 -7.36
CA GLY A 36 3.16 -10.30 -7.57
C GLY A 36 4.33 -11.26 -7.36
N MET A 37 5.49 -10.77 -6.88
CA MET A 37 6.74 -11.53 -6.83
C MET A 37 7.29 -11.75 -5.42
N HIS A 38 6.99 -10.85 -4.47
CA HIS A 38 7.62 -10.86 -3.16
C HIS A 38 6.60 -10.56 -2.06
N GLU A 39 6.21 -11.61 -1.32
CA GLU A 39 5.31 -11.47 -0.18
C GLU A 39 6.05 -10.91 1.04
N ILE A 40 5.49 -9.86 1.64
CA ILE A 40 5.97 -9.26 2.89
C ILE A 40 4.85 -9.17 3.93
N ALA A 41 5.23 -9.05 5.19
CA ALA A 41 4.30 -8.67 6.25
C ALA A 41 3.77 -7.25 5.98
N PHE A 42 2.46 -7.07 6.20
CA PHE A 42 1.78 -5.79 6.04
C PHE A 42 0.65 -5.69 7.07
N ALA A 43 0.87 -4.91 8.12
CA ALA A 43 -0.12 -4.63 9.14
C ALA A 43 -1.07 -3.54 8.63
N PHE A 44 -2.22 -3.92 8.07
CA PHE A 44 -3.12 -3.00 7.36
C PHE A 44 -3.43 -1.70 8.11
N ASP A 45 -3.76 -1.77 9.40
CA ASP A 45 -4.16 -0.58 10.16
C ASP A 45 -2.97 0.29 10.60
N ASP A 46 -1.74 -0.26 10.63
CA ASP A 46 -0.51 0.44 11.05
C ASP A 46 0.31 0.96 9.85
N ASP A 47 0.36 0.19 8.77
CA ASP A 47 1.15 0.48 7.57
C ASP A 47 0.37 1.31 6.53
N LEU A 48 -0.97 1.30 6.56
CA LEU A 48 -1.82 2.17 5.73
C LEU A 48 -2.46 3.28 6.56
N VAL A 49 -1.71 4.37 6.74
CA VAL A 49 -2.18 5.52 7.54
C VAL A 49 -2.98 6.51 6.69
N LEU A 50 -4.29 6.58 6.93
CA LEU A 50 -5.18 7.56 6.28
C LEU A 50 -5.28 8.86 7.09
N HIS A 51 -4.50 9.87 6.70
CA HIS A 51 -4.55 11.20 7.31
C HIS A 51 -5.77 12.04 6.85
N ARG A 52 -6.91 11.87 7.53
CA ARG A 52 -8.16 12.60 7.20
C ARG A 52 -8.16 14.11 7.52
N ARG A 53 -7.24 14.57 8.38
CA ARG A 53 -7.20 15.96 8.87
C ARG A 53 -5.86 16.66 8.62
N LYS A 54 -4.95 16.01 7.89
CA LYS A 54 -3.66 16.59 7.51
C LYS A 54 -3.58 16.51 5.99
N ALA A 55 -3.18 17.60 5.37
CA ALA A 55 -2.87 17.65 3.95
C ALA A 55 -1.37 17.91 3.81
N LEU A 56 -0.76 17.35 2.78
CA LEU A 56 0.61 17.70 2.43
C LEU A 56 0.66 19.11 1.82
N PRO A 57 1.77 19.86 1.99
CA PRO A 57 1.85 21.26 1.53
C PRO A 57 1.58 21.46 0.04
N TYR A 58 1.89 20.45 -0.78
CA TYR A 58 1.79 20.54 -2.24
C TYR A 58 0.43 20.14 -2.81
N HIS A 59 -0.26 19.16 -2.21
CA HIS A 59 -1.53 18.67 -2.74
C HIS A 59 -2.38 17.99 -1.68
N ALA A 60 -3.70 18.22 -1.73
CA ALA A 60 -4.66 17.64 -0.78
C ALA A 60 -4.70 16.10 -0.83
N ASN A 61 -4.38 15.51 -1.99
CA ASN A 61 -4.34 14.05 -2.20
C ASN A 61 -2.90 13.51 -2.26
N GLY A 62 -1.92 14.21 -1.68
CA GLY A 62 -0.55 13.70 -1.62
C GLY A 62 -0.47 12.43 -0.75
N MET A 63 0.50 11.57 -1.04
CA MET A 63 0.80 10.39 -0.23
C MET A 63 2.32 10.25 -0.13
N THR A 64 2.79 9.63 0.95
CA THR A 64 4.19 9.26 1.11
C THR A 64 4.28 7.74 1.19
N ILE A 65 5.21 7.14 0.46
CA ILE A 65 5.55 5.72 0.53
C ILE A 65 6.88 5.59 1.27
N PHE A 66 6.89 4.69 2.24
CA PHE A 66 8.08 4.32 2.99
C PHE A 66 8.41 2.85 2.72
N ALA A 67 9.70 2.54 2.61
CA ALA A 67 10.20 1.18 2.57
C ALA A 67 11.23 1.00 3.68
N TYR A 68 11.13 -0.11 4.41
CA TYR A 68 12.03 -0.46 5.51
C TYR A 68 12.71 -1.80 5.23
N ASP A 69 13.90 -1.99 5.77
CA ASP A 69 14.55 -3.29 5.79
C ASP A 69 14.05 -4.17 6.95
N THR A 70 14.63 -5.36 7.08
CA THR A 70 14.27 -6.34 8.11
C THR A 70 14.59 -5.90 9.54
N GLU A 71 15.46 -4.89 9.71
CA GLU A 71 15.82 -4.33 11.02
C GLU A 71 14.93 -3.11 11.37
N GLY A 72 14.03 -2.72 10.45
CA GLY A 72 13.15 -1.56 10.59
C GLY A 72 13.83 -0.23 10.22
N ALA A 73 14.99 -0.26 9.57
CA ALA A 73 15.64 0.96 9.10
C ALA A 73 15.02 1.42 7.78
N PRO A 74 14.75 2.73 7.60
CA PRO A 74 14.18 3.25 6.36
C PRO A 74 15.20 3.15 5.22
N VAL A 75 14.80 2.47 4.15
CA VAL A 75 15.58 2.32 2.91
C VAL A 75 15.17 3.38 1.89
N LEU A 76 13.88 3.72 1.87
CA LEU A 76 13.34 4.73 0.96
C LEU A 76 12.16 5.46 1.60
N GLU A 77 12.10 6.76 1.34
CA GLU A 77 10.93 7.60 1.59
C GLU A 77 10.68 8.43 0.34
N LYS A 78 9.43 8.47 -0.14
CA LYS A 78 9.06 9.26 -1.31
C LYS A 78 7.65 9.82 -1.19
N THR A 79 7.52 11.14 -1.37
CA THR A 79 6.26 11.90 -1.39
C THR A 79 5.94 12.37 -2.81
#